data_AF-A0A3S4RFV0-F1
#
_entry.id   AF-A0A3S4RFV0-F1
#
_cell.length_a   1.000
_cell.length_b   1.000
_cell.length_c   1.000
_cell.angle_alpha   90.00
_cell.angle_beta   90.00
_cell.angle_gamma   90.00
#
_symmetry.space_group_name_H-M   'P 1'
#
loop_
_entity.id
_entity.type
_entity.pdbx_description
1 polymer ?
#
loop_
_entity_poly.entity_id
_entity_poly.type
_entity_poly.pdbx_seq_one_letter_code
_entity_poly.pdbx_strand_id
1 'polypeptide(L)'
;MIKHHLVIFSPCDCNKYGSVRSDCEQTTGKCVCKPGISGMKCDKCPQGTVLGPEGCTHASIAYPINGLCVDIVCLHGAVCVQQGTKAQCVCDMLTCSSKEANLLMLCGSDNNTYMSECQLRLASCRYQKLLSIRHIGPC
;
A
#
# COMPACT_ATOMS: atom_id res chain seq x y z
N MET A 1 6.55 -6.59 51.96
CA MET A 1 5.68 -6.25 50.82
C MET A 1 6.51 -5.55 49.75
N ILE A 2 7.24 -6.30 48.92
CA ILE A 2 8.09 -5.72 47.87
C ILE A 2 7.27 -5.82 46.58
N LYS A 3 6.69 -4.70 46.15
CA LYS A 3 6.03 -4.59 44.85
C LYS A 3 7.08 -4.77 43.77
N HIS A 4 7.24 -5.99 43.27
CA HIS A 4 7.85 -6.20 41.97
C HIS A 4 6.98 -5.43 40.97
N HIS A 5 7.47 -4.26 40.56
CA HIS A 5 7.03 -3.65 39.33
C HIS A 5 7.20 -4.69 38.24
N LEU A 6 6.08 -5.25 37.78
CA LEU A 6 5.97 -6.05 36.57
C LEU A 6 6.57 -5.24 35.43
N VAL A 7 7.85 -5.43 35.14
CA VAL A 7 8.45 -4.94 33.90
C VAL A 7 7.85 -5.81 32.80
N ILE A 8 6.82 -5.28 32.14
CA ILE A 8 6.21 -5.89 30.96
C ILE A 8 7.25 -5.79 29.85
N PHE A 9 8.14 -6.79 29.74
CA PHE A 9 8.97 -6.94 28.56
C PHE A 9 8.06 -7.45 27.43
N SER A 10 7.54 -6.54 26.62
CA SER A 10 6.81 -6.92 25.41
C SER A 10 7.81 -7.60 24.45
N PRO A 11 7.57 -8.85 24.03
CA PRO A 11 8.49 -9.55 23.13
C PRO A 11 8.68 -8.76 21.83
N CYS A 12 9.89 -8.83 21.28
CA CYS A 12 10.28 -8.10 20.09
C CYS A 12 9.70 -8.74 18.82
N ASP A 13 8.38 -8.61 18.64
CA ASP A 13 7.64 -9.20 17.52
C ASP A 13 7.29 -8.13 16.48
N CYS A 14 8.32 -7.50 15.91
CA CYS A 14 8.16 -6.44 14.93
C CYS A 14 7.62 -7.01 13.61
N ASN A 15 6.53 -6.43 13.09
CA ASN A 15 5.94 -6.91 11.85
C ASN A 15 6.93 -6.76 10.69
N LYS A 16 7.21 -7.86 9.98
CA LYS A 16 8.16 -7.91 8.85
C LYS A 16 7.85 -6.91 7.74
N TYR A 17 6.57 -6.68 7.45
CA TYR A 17 6.16 -5.78 6.37
C TYR A 17 6.11 -4.32 6.84
N GLY A 18 5.71 -4.11 8.10
CA GLY A 18 5.51 -2.77 8.64
C GLY A 18 6.71 -2.12 9.31
N SER A 19 7.69 -2.92 9.74
CA SER A 19 8.88 -2.43 10.44
C SER A 19 10.04 -2.22 9.47
N VAL A 20 10.92 -1.27 9.78
CA VAL A 20 12.18 -1.04 9.03
C VAL A 20 13.16 -2.18 9.27
N ARG A 21 13.10 -2.79 10.46
CA ARG A 21 14.00 -3.82 10.96
C ARG A 21 13.25 -4.71 11.97
N SER A 22 13.82 -5.86 12.32
CA SER A 22 13.21 -6.82 13.25
C SER A 22 13.52 -6.57 14.72
N ASP A 23 14.55 -5.77 15.02
CA ASP A 23 14.86 -5.30 16.37
C ASP A 23 13.93 -4.15 16.82
N CYS A 24 13.84 -4.01 18.12
CA CYS A 24 13.02 -3.01 18.80
C CYS A 24 13.82 -2.33 19.90
N GLU A 25 13.33 -1.18 20.34
CA GLU A 25 13.90 -0.43 21.45
C GLU A 25 13.91 -1.29 22.73
N GLN A 26 15.09 -1.43 23.35
CA GLN A 26 15.33 -2.41 24.42
C GLN A 26 14.53 -2.13 25.70
N THR A 27 14.17 -0.88 25.96
CA THR A 27 13.44 -0.49 27.18
C THR A 27 11.92 -0.54 26.99
N THR A 28 11.42 -0.20 25.81
CA THR A 28 9.97 -0.06 25.54
C THR A 28 9.41 -1.24 24.75
N GLY A 29 10.25 -2.01 24.05
CA GLY A 29 9.84 -3.03 23.08
C GLY A 29 9.18 -2.45 21.82
N LYS A 30 9.35 -1.14 21.56
CA LYS A 30 8.77 -0.44 20.41
C LYS A 30 9.61 -0.64 19.15
N CYS A 31 8.96 -1.01 18.06
CA CYS A 31 9.57 -1.19 16.75
C CYS A 31 9.70 0.14 15.99
N VAL A 32 10.67 0.21 15.08
CA VAL A 32 10.80 1.34 14.15
C VAL A 32 9.94 1.07 12.92
N CYS A 33 8.83 1.80 12.77
CA CYS A 33 7.87 1.59 11.67
C CYS A 33 8.30 2.30 10.39
N LYS A 34 7.97 1.68 9.25
CA LYS A 34 8.04 2.33 7.94
C LYS A 34 7.02 3.48 7.86
N PRO A 35 7.22 4.45 6.95
CA PRO A 35 6.29 5.55 6.76
C PRO A 35 4.85 5.08 6.54
N GLY A 36 3.88 5.74 7.19
CA GLY A 36 2.45 5.43 7.06
C GLY A 36 1.96 4.23 7.89
N ILE A 37 2.83 3.60 8.67
CA ILE A 37 2.52 2.43 9.50
C ILE A 37 2.74 2.79 10.97
N SER A 38 1.90 2.27 11.86
CA SER A 38 1.87 2.66 13.28
C SER A 38 1.68 1.45 14.20
N GLY A 39 1.76 1.69 15.52
CA GLY A 39 1.66 0.66 16.55
C GLY A 39 3.02 0.29 17.15
N MET A 40 2.99 -0.42 18.29
CA MET A 40 4.20 -0.88 18.97
C MET A 40 4.98 -1.90 18.14
N LYS A 41 4.27 -2.67 17.30
CA LYS A 41 4.80 -3.73 16.45
C LYS A 41 4.67 -3.43 14.95
N CYS A 42 4.30 -2.20 14.59
CA CYS A 42 4.13 -1.73 13.21
C CYS A 42 3.11 -2.55 12.42
N ASP A 43 1.97 -2.84 13.05
CA ASP A 43 0.88 -3.67 12.57
C ASP A 43 -0.40 -2.88 12.27
N LYS A 44 -0.40 -1.56 12.54
CA LYS A 44 -1.59 -0.71 12.40
C LYS A 44 -1.47 0.21 11.19
N CYS A 45 -2.40 0.04 10.27
CA CYS A 45 -2.59 0.89 9.10
C CYS A 45 -3.72 1.91 9.34
N PRO A 46 -3.75 3.02 8.57
CA PRO A 46 -4.89 3.94 8.54
C PRO A 46 -6.23 3.23 8.26
N GLN A 47 -7.34 3.84 8.66
CA GLN A 47 -8.67 3.25 8.47
C GLN A 47 -8.93 2.89 6.99
N GLY A 48 -9.54 1.73 6.75
CA GLY A 48 -9.84 1.23 5.41
C GLY A 48 -8.64 0.62 4.67
N THR A 49 -7.46 0.58 5.30
CA THR A 49 -6.25 -0.03 4.71
C THR A 49 -5.73 -1.20 5.53
N VAL A 50 -5.04 -2.12 4.86
CA VAL A 50 -4.49 -3.35 5.44
C VAL A 50 -3.01 -3.46 5.09
N LEU A 51 -2.24 -4.05 6.01
CA LEU A 51 -0.81 -4.20 5.84
C LEU A 51 -0.48 -5.34 4.86
N GLY A 52 0.17 -5.00 3.75
CA GLY A 52 0.71 -5.94 2.78
C GLY A 52 2.22 -5.76 2.58
N PRO A 53 2.83 -6.53 1.66
CA PRO A 53 4.27 -6.49 1.40
C PRO A 53 4.80 -5.10 1.00
N GLU A 54 3.99 -4.34 0.27
CA GLU A 54 4.30 -2.98 -0.21
C GLU A 54 3.88 -1.88 0.79
N GLY A 55 3.38 -2.24 1.98
CA GLY A 55 2.87 -1.32 3.00
C GLY A 55 1.34 -1.36 3.14
N CYS A 56 0.75 -0.27 3.60
CA CYS A 56 -0.71 -0.18 3.77
C CYS A 56 -1.41 0.04 2.43
N THR A 57 -2.32 -0.85 2.05
CA THR A 57 -3.14 -0.74 0.83
C THR A 57 -4.62 -0.80 1.16
N HIS A 58 -5.50 -0.24 0.33
CA HIS A 58 -6.94 -0.28 0.59
C HIS A 58 -7.46 -1.72 0.65
N ALA A 59 -8.31 -2.03 1.64
CA ALA A 59 -8.77 -3.40 1.89
C ALA A 59 -9.42 -4.05 0.65
N SER A 60 -10.18 -3.26 -0.12
CA SER A 60 -10.82 -3.72 -1.35
C SER A 60 -9.85 -4.13 -2.46
N ILE A 61 -8.55 -3.80 -2.35
CA ILE A 61 -7.53 -4.27 -3.29
C ILE A 61 -6.89 -5.57 -2.83
N ALA A 62 -6.66 -5.69 -1.52
CA ALA A 62 -6.03 -6.86 -0.94
C ALA A 62 -6.90 -8.13 -1.03
N TYR A 63 -8.22 -8.00 -0.89
CA TYR A 63 -9.14 -9.14 -0.96
C TYR A 63 -10.58 -8.71 -1.34
N PRO A 64 -11.43 -9.64 -1.81
CA PRO A 64 -12.84 -9.37 -2.04
C PRO A 64 -13.55 -9.01 -0.74
N ILE A 65 -14.18 -7.84 -0.71
CA ILE A 65 -14.97 -7.36 0.42
C ILE A 65 -16.46 -7.59 0.14
N ASN A 66 -17.26 -7.69 1.20
CA ASN A 66 -18.71 -7.74 1.06
C ASN A 66 -19.20 -6.41 0.49
N GLY A 67 -20.00 -6.45 -0.57
CA GLY A 67 -20.49 -5.28 -1.27
C GLY A 67 -20.65 -5.53 -2.77
N LEU A 68 -21.21 -4.54 -3.45
CA LEU A 68 -21.38 -4.52 -4.88
C LEU A 68 -20.49 -3.43 -5.48
N CYS A 69 -20.09 -3.59 -6.75
CA CYS A 69 -19.29 -2.57 -7.43
C CYS A 69 -20.01 -1.24 -7.62
N VAL A 70 -21.34 -1.22 -7.50
CA VAL A 70 -22.13 0.03 -7.51
C VAL A 70 -21.90 0.88 -6.25
N ASP A 71 -21.51 0.25 -5.14
CA ASP A 71 -21.31 0.92 -3.84
C ASP A 71 -19.82 1.20 -3.54
N ILE A 72 -18.91 0.65 -4.34
CA ILE A 72 -17.47 0.71 -4.10
C ILE A 72 -16.81 1.63 -5.12
N VAL A 73 -16.18 2.69 -4.62
CA VAL A 73 -15.32 3.55 -5.41
C VAL A 73 -13.89 3.04 -5.33
N CYS A 74 -13.38 2.51 -6.44
CA CYS A 74 -11.99 2.11 -6.54
C CYS A 74 -11.07 3.32 -6.77
N LEU A 75 -9.97 3.39 -6.01
CA LEU A 75 -9.03 4.51 -6.07
C LEU A 75 -7.85 4.20 -7.00
N HIS A 76 -7.22 5.28 -7.49
CA HIS A 76 -5.94 5.24 -8.21
C HIS A 76 -5.94 4.40 -9.49
N GLY A 77 -7.07 4.32 -10.21
CA GLY A 77 -7.16 3.60 -11.48
C GLY A 77 -7.43 2.09 -11.34
N ALA A 78 -7.76 1.61 -10.15
CA ALA A 78 -8.27 0.25 -9.98
C ALA A 78 -9.67 0.08 -10.61
N VAL A 79 -9.93 -1.10 -11.15
CA VAL A 79 -11.23 -1.49 -11.71
C VAL A 79 -11.96 -2.40 -10.72
N CYS A 80 -13.24 -2.17 -10.50
CA CYS A 80 -14.03 -3.05 -9.64
C CYS A 80 -14.44 -4.33 -10.38
N VAL A 81 -14.17 -5.48 -9.79
CA VAL A 81 -14.66 -6.79 -10.22
C VAL A 81 -15.61 -7.35 -9.17
N GLN A 82 -16.77 -7.85 -9.60
CA GLN A 82 -17.81 -8.37 -8.72
C GLN A 82 -18.00 -9.87 -8.91
N GLN A 83 -18.16 -10.59 -7.81
CA GLN A 83 -18.56 -12.00 -7.77
C GLN A 83 -19.65 -12.19 -6.71
N GLY A 84 -20.91 -12.23 -7.16
CA GLY A 84 -22.07 -12.31 -6.26
C GLY A 84 -22.18 -11.08 -5.37
N THR A 85 -22.11 -11.26 -4.04
CA THR A 85 -22.15 -10.21 -3.01
C THR A 85 -20.77 -9.73 -2.57
N LYS A 86 -19.72 -10.13 -3.30
CA LYS A 86 -18.36 -9.68 -3.06
C LYS A 86 -17.87 -8.83 -4.22
N ALA A 87 -17.11 -7.81 -3.89
CA ALA A 87 -16.49 -6.92 -4.85
C ALA A 87 -15.04 -6.65 -4.45
N GLN A 88 -14.18 -6.50 -5.46
CA GLN A 88 -12.76 -6.24 -5.28
C GLN A 88 -12.29 -5.20 -6.29
N CYS A 89 -11.47 -4.27 -5.85
CA CYS A 89 -10.76 -3.35 -6.72
C CYS A 89 -9.46 -4.02 -7.19
N VAL A 90 -9.31 -4.26 -8.48
CA VAL A 90 -8.11 -4.90 -9.05
C VAL A 90 -7.34 -3.91 -9.89
N CYS A 91 -6.00 -3.95 -9.75
CA CYS A 91 -5.10 -3.26 -10.66
C CYS A 91 -4.86 -4.17 -11.86
N ASP A 92 -5.54 -3.90 -12.98
CA ASP A 92 -5.38 -4.68 -14.20
C ASP A 92 -4.04 -4.38 -14.87
N MET A 93 -3.14 -5.36 -14.86
CA MET A 93 -1.81 -5.28 -15.46
C MET A 93 -1.81 -5.61 -16.97
N LEU A 94 -2.83 -6.34 -17.44
CA LEU A 94 -2.83 -6.93 -18.78
C LEU A 94 -3.26 -5.91 -19.85
N THR A 95 -4.07 -4.92 -19.45
CA THR A 95 -4.53 -3.83 -20.34
C THR A 95 -3.43 -2.86 -20.75
N CYS A 96 -2.31 -2.78 -20.02
CA CYS A 96 -1.15 -1.99 -20.45
C CYS A 96 -0.27 -2.68 -21.53
N SER A 97 -0.78 -3.71 -22.21
CA SER A 97 -0.05 -4.41 -23.26
C SER A 97 0.06 -3.58 -24.55
N SER A 98 1.28 -3.09 -24.80
CA SER A 98 1.97 -2.76 -26.07
C SER A 98 1.27 -1.93 -27.17
N LYS A 99 -0.04 -1.70 -27.12
CA LYS A 99 -0.78 -0.92 -28.13
C LYS A 99 -0.87 0.58 -27.80
N GLU A 100 -0.50 0.96 -26.59
CA GLU A 100 -0.27 2.36 -26.18
C GLU A 100 1.22 2.62 -25.91
N ALA A 101 2.10 2.12 -26.78
CA ALA A 101 3.49 2.57 -26.80
C ALA A 101 3.55 3.99 -27.37
N ASN A 102 3.02 4.97 -26.63
CA ASN A 102 3.61 6.30 -26.69
C ASN A 102 5.03 6.12 -26.16
N LEU A 103 6.01 6.05 -27.07
CA LEU A 103 7.46 5.94 -26.77
C LEU A 103 8.00 7.12 -25.95
N LEU A 104 7.14 8.08 -25.61
CA LEU A 104 7.45 9.22 -24.78
C LEU A 104 7.47 8.74 -23.32
N MET A 105 8.68 8.60 -22.79
CA MET A 105 8.91 8.47 -21.36
C MET A 105 8.27 9.67 -20.63
N LEU A 106 7.83 9.46 -19.40
CA LEU A 106 7.14 10.49 -18.61
C LEU A 106 7.81 10.61 -17.25
N CYS A 107 8.02 11.83 -16.78
CA CYS A 107 8.42 12.08 -15.41
C CYS A 107 7.17 12.20 -14.54
N GLY A 108 7.04 11.34 -13.53
CA GLY A 108 5.92 11.35 -12.60
C GLY A 108 6.05 12.40 -11.50
N SER A 109 4.95 12.68 -10.82
CA SER A 109 4.89 13.55 -9.64
C SER A 109 5.76 13.06 -8.47
N ASP A 110 6.10 11.78 -8.45
CA ASP A 110 6.99 11.12 -7.49
C ASP A 110 8.46 11.09 -7.92
N ASN A 111 8.81 11.80 -9.00
CA ASN A 111 10.17 11.92 -9.53
C ASN A 111 10.74 10.61 -10.11
N ASN A 112 9.87 9.66 -10.48
CA ASN A 112 10.24 8.46 -11.22
C ASN A 112 9.88 8.58 -12.70
N THR A 113 10.69 7.95 -13.55
CA THR A 113 10.45 7.88 -14.99
C THR A 113 9.60 6.67 -15.34
N TYR A 114 8.54 6.88 -16.11
CA TYR A 114 7.59 5.87 -16.58
C TYR A 114 7.66 5.75 -18.10
N MET A 115 7.57 4.53 -18.62
CA MET A 115 7.66 4.21 -20.04
C MET A 115 6.39 4.57 -20.83
N SER A 116 5.27 4.80 -20.15
CA SER A 116 4.00 5.22 -20.74
C SER A 116 3.06 5.77 -19.68
N GLU A 117 2.02 6.48 -20.11
CA GLU A 117 0.95 6.93 -19.20
C GLU A 117 0.21 5.75 -18.56
N CYS A 118 0.01 4.65 -19.29
CA CYS A 118 -0.58 3.43 -18.73
C CYS A 118 0.29 2.88 -17.58
N GLN A 119 1.62 2.83 -17.76
CA GLN A 119 2.51 2.38 -16.69
C GLN A 119 2.46 3.31 -15.47
N LEU A 120 2.38 4.63 -15.67
CA LEU A 120 2.22 5.59 -14.57
C LEU A 120 0.91 5.36 -13.81
N ARG A 121 -0.22 5.17 -14.52
CA ARG A 121 -1.52 4.86 -13.91
C ARG A 121 -1.51 3.51 -13.17
N LEU A 122 -0.82 2.52 -13.71
CA LEU A 122 -0.67 1.22 -13.08
C LEU A 122 0.15 1.30 -11.79
N ALA A 123 1.23 2.09 -11.79
CA ALA A 123 2.00 2.38 -10.59
C ALA A 123 1.15 3.14 -9.55
N SER A 124 0.35 4.13 -9.99
CA SER A 124 -0.62 4.85 -9.16
C SER A 124 -1.54 3.86 -8.42
N CYS A 125 -2.11 2.90 -9.16
CA CYS A 125 -2.96 1.84 -8.62
C CYS A 125 -2.24 0.97 -7.59
N ARG A 126 -1.07 0.43 -7.94
CA ARG A 126 -0.37 -0.55 -7.10
C ARG A 126 0.17 0.06 -5.81
N TYR A 127 0.71 1.28 -5.89
CA TYR A 127 1.23 1.98 -4.72
C TYR A 127 0.15 2.73 -3.93
N GLN A 128 -1.10 2.73 -4.41
CA GLN A 128 -2.22 3.45 -3.82
C GLN A 128 -1.89 4.92 -3.52
N LYS A 129 -1.26 5.57 -4.50
CA LYS A 129 -0.86 6.97 -4.45
C LYS A 129 -1.30 7.64 -5.73
N LEU A 130 -1.86 8.84 -5.63
CA LEU A 130 -2.19 9.64 -6.79
C LEU A 130 -0.90 10.11 -7.47
N LEU A 131 -0.50 9.41 -8.53
CA LEU A 131 0.58 9.83 -9.40
C LEU A 131 0.01 10.62 -10.58
N SER A 132 0.61 11.77 -10.86
CA SER A 132 0.29 12.58 -12.03
C SER A 132 1.53 12.73 -12.91
N ILE A 133 1.34 12.99 -14.20
CA ILE A 133 2.44 13.35 -15.09
C ILE A 133 2.93 14.74 -14.67
N ARG A 134 4.23 14.88 -14.40
CA ARG A 134 4.87 16.17 -14.16
C ARG A 134 5.30 16.83 -15.46
N HIS A 135 6.00 16.08 -16.32
CA HIS A 135 6.33 16.50 -17.68
C HIS A 135 6.62 15.30 -18.58
N ILE A 136 6.67 15.54 -19.89
CA ILE A 136 7.10 14.57 -20.89
C ILE A 136 8.63 14.50 -20.88
N GLY A 137 9.19 13.30 -21.06
CA GLY A 137 10.61 12.98 -20.94
C GLY A 137 10.96 12.34 -19.59
N PRO A 138 12.19 11.85 -19.43
CA PRO A 138 12.68 11.31 -18.16
C PRO A 138 12.78 12.38 -17.08
N CYS A 139 12.59 11.99 -15.81
CA CYS A 139 13.21 12.66 -14.68
C CYS A 139 14.73 12.33 -14.70
#